data_AF-A0A7G1I517-F1
#
_entry.id   AF-A0A7G1I517-F1
#
_cell.length_a   1.000
_cell.length_b   1.000
_cell.length_c   1.000
_cell.angle_alpha   90.00
_cell.angle_beta   90.00
_cell.angle_gamma   90.00
#
_symmetry.space_group_name_H-M   'P 1'
#
loop_
_entity.id
_entity.type
_entity.pdbx_description
1 polymer ?
#
loop_
_entity_poly.entity_id
_entity_poly.type
_entity_poly.pdbx_seq_one_letter_code
_entity_poly.pdbx_strand_id
1 'polypeptide(L)'
;MTVTAASDVYFDPYDVELNADPYPMFRRLRDEAPLYYNAQHDFYALSRFADVERAIVDYQTFSSARGAILEIIKANIDIPPGVLVFEDPPIHNVHRKLLSRMFTPRKINDLEPKIREFCSRSLDPLVGTGRFDFVADLGAQMPMRVIGMLLGVPEEDQEAARDFANAQLRTEAGKPMKASTDGMVSGDFFARYIDWRAEHPPTTS
;
A
#
# COMPACT_ATOMS: atom_id res chain seq x y z
N MET A 1 16.07 8.83 -36.23
CA MET A 1 14.72 8.38 -36.62
C MET A 1 14.65 6.90 -36.32
N THR A 2 14.02 6.52 -35.22
CA THR A 2 13.84 5.11 -34.86
C THR A 2 12.43 4.71 -35.24
N VAL A 3 12.33 3.78 -36.18
CA VAL A 3 11.06 3.19 -36.61
C VAL A 3 10.55 2.34 -35.45
N THR A 4 9.54 2.83 -34.74
CA THR A 4 8.77 2.01 -33.80
C THR A 4 8.01 1.00 -34.65
N ALA A 5 8.45 -0.27 -34.66
CA ALA A 5 7.60 -1.36 -35.10
C ALA A 5 6.30 -1.25 -34.29
N ALA A 6 5.15 -1.30 -34.95
CA ALA A 6 3.86 -1.28 -34.26
C ALA A 6 3.79 -2.52 -33.36
N SER A 7 4.12 -2.34 -32.09
CA SER A 7 3.99 -3.35 -31.06
C SER A 7 2.52 -3.47 -30.72
N ASP A 8 2.00 -4.69 -30.74
CA ASP A 8 0.63 -5.03 -30.32
C ASP A 8 0.52 -5.19 -28.79
N VAL A 9 1.54 -4.72 -28.03
CA VAL A 9 1.52 -4.74 -26.57
C VAL A 9 0.35 -3.91 -26.06
N TYR A 10 -0.49 -4.57 -25.29
CA TYR A 10 -1.59 -3.95 -24.56
C TYR A 10 -1.53 -4.41 -23.10
N PHE A 11 -1.27 -3.48 -22.20
CA PHE A 11 -1.25 -3.71 -20.75
C PHE A 11 -2.54 -3.19 -20.12
N ASP A 12 -3.41 -4.09 -19.69
CA ASP A 12 -4.60 -3.76 -18.89
C ASP A 12 -4.32 -4.03 -17.40
N PRO A 13 -4.29 -2.99 -16.54
CA PRO A 13 -4.08 -3.16 -15.10
C PRO A 13 -5.22 -3.91 -14.41
N TYR A 14 -6.37 -4.09 -15.06
CA TYR A 14 -7.51 -4.81 -14.48
C TYR A 14 -7.62 -6.25 -14.97
N ASP A 15 -6.78 -6.72 -15.90
CA ASP A 15 -6.81 -8.11 -16.36
C ASP A 15 -6.34 -9.06 -15.25
N VAL A 16 -7.20 -10.00 -14.87
CA VAL A 16 -6.95 -10.92 -13.74
C VAL A 16 -5.82 -11.89 -14.03
N GLU A 17 -5.74 -12.42 -15.26
CA GLU A 17 -4.73 -13.39 -15.65
C GLU A 17 -3.37 -12.72 -15.79
N LEU A 18 -3.34 -11.50 -16.35
CA LEU A 18 -2.15 -10.67 -16.41
C LEU A 18 -1.63 -10.34 -15.00
N ASN A 19 -2.51 -9.96 -14.07
CA ASN A 19 -2.11 -9.67 -12.70
C ASN A 19 -1.61 -10.92 -11.94
N ALA A 20 -2.07 -12.11 -12.30
CA ALA A 20 -1.60 -13.36 -11.71
C ALA A 20 -0.15 -13.72 -12.14
N ASP A 21 0.23 -13.41 -13.40
CA ASP A 21 1.61 -13.52 -13.89
C ASP A 21 2.00 -12.31 -14.77
N PRO A 22 2.41 -11.18 -14.15
CA PRO A 22 2.66 -9.95 -14.91
C PRO A 22 4.04 -9.90 -15.56
N TYR A 23 4.95 -10.80 -15.19
CA TYR A 23 6.36 -10.73 -15.59
C TYR A 23 6.58 -10.86 -17.11
N PRO A 24 5.85 -11.74 -17.85
CA PRO A 24 5.91 -11.77 -19.31
C PRO A 24 5.50 -10.43 -19.94
N MET A 25 4.40 -9.82 -19.48
CA MET A 25 3.96 -8.51 -19.96
C MET A 25 4.99 -7.42 -19.66
N PHE A 26 5.52 -7.38 -18.44
CA PHE A 26 6.55 -6.41 -18.06
C PHE A 26 7.83 -6.56 -18.89
N ARG A 27 8.18 -7.78 -19.33
CA ARG A 27 9.29 -8.00 -20.26
C ARG A 27 9.00 -7.35 -21.62
N ARG A 28 7.82 -7.60 -22.18
CA ARG A 28 7.41 -6.97 -23.45
C ARG A 28 7.42 -5.45 -23.35
N LEU A 29 6.90 -4.87 -22.26
CA LEU A 29 6.96 -3.43 -22.04
C LEU A 29 8.41 -2.90 -21.98
N ARG A 30 9.36 -3.63 -21.40
CA ARG A 30 10.77 -3.19 -21.36
C ARG A 30 11.47 -3.23 -22.72
N ASP A 31 11.14 -4.24 -23.50
CA ASP A 31 11.84 -4.57 -24.75
C ASP A 31 11.22 -3.83 -25.94
N GLU A 32 9.90 -3.74 -26.00
CA GLU A 32 9.14 -3.23 -27.15
C GLU A 32 8.63 -1.79 -26.95
N ALA A 33 8.17 -1.43 -25.74
CA ALA A 33 7.51 -0.15 -25.46
C ALA A 33 7.91 0.44 -24.08
N PRO A 34 9.18 0.84 -23.89
CA PRO A 34 9.71 1.23 -22.57
C PRO A 34 9.06 2.48 -21.96
N LEU A 35 8.55 3.36 -22.83
CA LEU A 35 7.58 4.40 -22.51
C LEU A 35 6.27 4.02 -23.21
N TYR A 36 5.40 3.31 -22.49
CA TYR A 36 4.12 2.84 -23.00
C TYR A 36 3.02 3.85 -22.68
N TYR A 37 2.13 4.11 -23.63
CA TYR A 37 0.91 4.90 -23.40
C TYR A 37 -0.31 4.00 -23.54
N ASN A 38 -1.11 3.89 -22.48
CA ASN A 38 -2.39 3.20 -22.51
C ASN A 38 -3.49 4.19 -22.92
N ALA A 39 -3.96 4.12 -24.16
CA ALA A 39 -5.01 5.02 -24.66
C ALA A 39 -6.40 4.76 -24.06
N GLN A 40 -6.69 3.52 -23.64
CA GLN A 40 -7.99 3.17 -23.07
C GLN A 40 -8.15 3.75 -21.67
N HIS A 41 -7.10 3.66 -20.86
CA HIS A 41 -7.10 4.07 -19.46
C HIS A 41 -6.44 5.43 -19.25
N ASP A 42 -5.83 6.00 -20.29
CA ASP A 42 -5.18 7.32 -20.33
C ASP A 42 -4.07 7.49 -19.30
N PHE A 43 -3.03 6.65 -19.40
CA PHE A 43 -1.83 6.76 -18.56
C PHE A 43 -0.56 6.36 -19.31
N TYR A 44 0.59 6.84 -18.81
CA TYR A 44 1.90 6.39 -19.24
C TYR A 44 2.50 5.39 -18.25
N ALA A 45 3.20 4.37 -18.76
CA ALA A 45 3.97 3.44 -17.96
C ALA A 45 5.45 3.47 -18.36
N LEU A 46 6.31 3.60 -17.34
CA LEU A 46 7.76 3.42 -17.45
C LEU A 46 8.10 2.00 -16.98
N SER A 47 8.82 1.24 -17.80
CA SER A 47 9.07 -0.18 -17.51
C SER A 47 10.55 -0.50 -17.26
N ARG A 48 11.48 0.34 -17.71
CA ARG A 48 12.92 0.15 -17.49
C ARG A 48 13.32 0.69 -16.12
N PHE A 49 14.19 -0.07 -15.44
CA PHE A 49 14.70 0.29 -14.12
C PHE A 49 15.24 1.72 -14.05
N ALA A 50 16.12 2.10 -14.99
CA ALA A 50 16.74 3.42 -15.00
C ALA A 50 15.74 4.58 -15.25
N ASP A 51 14.60 4.31 -15.89
CA ASP A 51 13.57 5.32 -16.10
C ASP A 51 12.73 5.48 -14.83
N VAL A 52 12.34 4.36 -14.21
CA VAL A 52 11.60 4.34 -12.94
C VAL A 52 12.41 4.94 -11.79
N GLU A 53 13.68 4.56 -11.65
CA GLU A 53 14.58 5.07 -10.60
C GLU A 53 14.77 6.59 -10.68
N ARG A 54 14.86 7.14 -11.89
CA ARG A 54 14.93 8.60 -12.08
C ARG A 54 13.60 9.28 -11.75
N ALA A 55 12.48 8.70 -12.19
CA ALA A 55 11.16 9.27 -11.99
C ALA A 55 10.73 9.27 -10.51
N ILE A 56 11.00 8.18 -9.77
CA ILE A 56 10.53 8.00 -8.39
C ILE A 56 11.15 9.00 -7.40
N VAL A 57 12.28 9.62 -7.73
CA VAL A 57 12.94 10.65 -6.90
C VAL A 57 12.66 12.08 -7.38
N ASP A 58 12.15 12.26 -8.60
CA ASP A 58 11.84 13.56 -9.19
C ASP A 58 10.37 13.94 -8.95
N TYR A 59 10.05 14.27 -7.70
CA TYR A 59 8.70 14.68 -7.30
C TYR A 59 8.25 15.99 -7.97
N GLN A 60 9.19 16.82 -8.47
CA GLN A 60 8.85 18.08 -9.11
C GLN A 60 8.19 17.85 -10.48
N THR A 61 8.64 16.80 -11.19
CA THR A 61 8.03 16.35 -12.44
C THR A 61 6.92 15.34 -12.20
N PHE A 62 7.13 14.40 -11.27
CA PHE A 62 6.22 13.29 -10.96
C PHE A 62 5.63 13.44 -9.55
N SER A 63 4.73 14.41 -9.41
CA SER A 63 4.04 14.74 -8.16
C SER A 63 3.19 13.57 -7.65
N SER A 64 3.23 13.33 -6.34
CA SER A 64 2.35 12.36 -5.66
C SER A 64 1.06 13.01 -5.14
N ALA A 65 0.97 14.34 -5.17
CA ALA A 65 -0.09 15.13 -4.53
C ALA A 65 -1.51 14.88 -5.08
N ARG A 66 -1.63 14.25 -6.25
CA ARG A 66 -2.92 13.90 -6.88
C ARG A 66 -3.35 12.45 -6.65
N GLY A 67 -2.58 11.70 -5.86
CA GLY A 67 -2.82 10.29 -5.60
C GLY A 67 -1.89 9.37 -6.38
N ALA A 68 -1.86 8.10 -6.01
CA ALA A 68 -1.14 7.04 -6.71
C ALA A 68 -2.08 5.96 -7.30
N ILE A 69 -3.39 6.19 -7.24
CA ILE A 69 -4.43 5.29 -7.76
C ILE A 69 -5.09 5.97 -8.96
N LEU A 70 -5.15 5.26 -10.09
CA LEU A 70 -5.58 5.82 -11.36
C LEU A 70 -6.99 6.41 -11.29
N GLU A 71 -7.92 5.73 -10.64
CA GLU A 71 -9.30 6.16 -10.50
C GLU A 71 -9.44 7.42 -9.66
N ILE A 72 -8.59 7.60 -8.65
CA ILE A 72 -8.58 8.80 -7.80
C ILE A 72 -8.06 10.00 -8.59
N ILE A 73 -6.96 9.80 -9.32
CA ILE A 73 -6.37 10.84 -10.18
C ILE A 73 -7.39 11.28 -11.25
N LYS A 74 -8.06 10.31 -11.89
CA LYS A 74 -9.04 10.58 -12.97
C LYS A 74 -10.34 11.17 -12.45
N ALA A 75 -10.79 10.79 -11.25
CA ALA A 75 -11.94 11.41 -10.61
C ALA A 75 -11.65 12.82 -10.09
N ASN A 76 -10.38 13.25 -10.09
CA ASN A 76 -9.93 14.55 -9.60
C ASN A 76 -10.42 14.82 -8.17
N ILE A 77 -10.38 13.78 -7.33
CA ILE A 77 -10.75 13.86 -5.93
C ILE A 77 -9.68 14.67 -5.19
N ASP A 78 -10.12 15.65 -4.41
CA ASP A 78 -9.22 16.41 -3.55
C ASP A 78 -8.73 15.54 -2.39
N ILE A 79 -7.42 15.48 -2.21
CA ILE A 79 -6.79 14.63 -1.19
C ILE A 79 -6.51 15.49 0.04
N PRO A 80 -7.11 15.17 1.20
CA PRO A 80 -6.84 15.94 2.40
C PRO A 80 -5.38 15.80 2.84
N PRO A 81 -4.80 16.83 3.47
CA PRO A 81 -3.46 16.73 4.03
C PRO A 81 -3.40 15.67 5.14
N GLY A 82 -2.24 15.05 5.32
CA GLY A 82 -1.99 14.00 6.30
C GLY A 82 -1.88 12.58 5.70
N VAL A 83 -2.24 12.41 4.43
CA VAL A 83 -2.02 11.15 3.70
C VAL A 83 -0.62 11.16 3.09
N LEU A 84 0.39 10.79 3.87
CA LEU A 84 1.81 10.94 3.53
C LEU A 84 2.19 10.45 2.11
N VAL A 85 1.60 9.36 1.65
CA VAL A 85 1.88 8.79 0.32
C VAL A 85 1.41 9.67 -0.85
N PHE A 86 0.50 10.62 -0.59
CA PHE A 86 -0.04 11.58 -1.57
C PHE A 86 0.35 13.02 -1.24
N GLU A 87 1.55 13.20 -0.70
CA GLU A 87 2.09 14.52 -0.38
C GLU A 87 3.43 14.72 -1.06
N ASP A 88 3.68 15.94 -1.53
CA ASP A 88 5.00 16.38 -1.97
C ASP A 88 5.69 17.25 -0.90
N PRO A 89 7.02 17.42 -0.95
CA PRO A 89 7.71 18.45 -0.19
C PRO A 89 7.11 19.86 -0.42
N PRO A 90 7.07 20.73 0.61
CA PRO A 90 7.70 20.57 1.93
C PRO A 90 6.85 19.84 2.97
N ILE A 91 5.52 19.72 2.79
CA ILE A 91 4.62 19.16 3.81
C ILE A 91 4.94 17.69 4.08
N HIS A 92 5.23 16.90 3.03
CA HIS A 92 5.67 15.52 3.15
C HIS A 92 6.90 15.38 4.09
N ASN A 93 7.86 16.31 4.01
CA ASN A 93 9.08 16.23 4.83
C ASN A 93 8.77 16.43 6.32
N VAL A 94 7.83 17.30 6.64
CA VAL A 94 7.38 17.55 8.02
C VAL A 94 6.70 16.30 8.57
N HIS A 95 5.72 15.75 7.84
CA HIS A 95 4.98 14.57 8.27
C HIS A 95 5.87 13.32 8.34
N ARG A 96 6.73 13.08 7.35
CA ARG A 96 7.70 11.97 7.33
C ARG A 96 8.66 12.03 8.51
N LYS A 97 9.10 13.24 8.91
CA LYS A 97 10.00 13.41 10.06
C LYS A 97 9.33 13.03 11.38
N LEU A 98 8.03 13.26 11.52
CA LEU A 98 7.26 12.84 12.69
C LEU A 98 7.08 11.33 12.71
N LEU A 99 6.62 10.76 11.58
CA LEU A 99 6.33 9.33 11.45
C LEU A 99 7.58 8.45 11.56
N SER A 100 8.71 8.86 10.98
CA SER A 100 9.95 8.05 10.96
C SER A 100 10.49 7.69 12.35
N ARG A 101 10.14 8.45 13.39
CA ARG A 101 10.48 8.15 14.80
C ARG A 101 9.81 6.89 15.34
N MET A 102 8.76 6.40 14.68
CA MET A 102 8.12 5.13 15.02
C MET A 102 8.87 3.95 14.38
N PHE A 103 9.52 4.15 13.24
CA PHE A 103 10.15 3.08 12.45
C PHE A 103 11.68 3.00 12.64
N THR A 104 12.18 3.34 13.84
CA THR A 104 13.62 3.25 14.10
C THR A 104 14.07 1.79 14.23
N PRO A 105 15.32 1.43 13.87
CA PRO A 105 15.82 0.06 14.02
C PRO A 105 15.64 -0.51 15.42
N ARG A 106 15.84 0.32 16.45
CA ARG A 106 15.60 -0.07 17.85
C ARG A 106 14.14 -0.49 18.09
N LYS A 107 13.17 0.34 17.69
CA LYS A 107 11.75 0.03 17.87
C LYS A 107 11.33 -1.22 17.11
N ILE A 108 11.86 -1.43 15.90
CA ILE A 108 11.58 -2.64 15.12
C ILE A 108 12.18 -3.88 15.80
N ASN A 109 13.41 -3.78 16.32
CA ASN A 109 14.04 -4.88 17.06
C ASN A 109 13.29 -5.20 18.37
N ASP A 110 12.78 -4.19 19.08
CA ASP A 110 11.99 -4.38 20.29
C ASP A 110 10.65 -5.10 20.02
N LEU A 111 10.15 -5.06 18.76
CA LEU A 111 8.97 -5.80 18.33
C LEU A 111 9.27 -7.25 17.92
N GLU A 112 10.51 -7.59 17.53
CA GLU A 112 10.86 -8.90 17.00
C GLU A 112 10.45 -10.07 17.93
N PRO A 113 10.71 -10.03 19.24
CA PRO A 113 10.26 -11.09 20.15
C PRO A 113 8.74 -11.26 20.18
N LYS A 114 7.99 -10.16 20.14
CA LYS A 114 6.51 -10.17 20.16
C LYS A 114 5.93 -10.72 18.87
N ILE A 115 6.53 -10.36 17.73
CA ILE A 115 6.15 -10.87 16.42
C ILE A 115 6.42 -12.38 16.35
N ARG A 116 7.57 -12.81 16.85
CA ARG A 116 7.95 -14.23 16.92
C ARG A 116 6.98 -15.02 17.80
N GLU A 117 6.65 -14.52 18.98
CA GLU A 117 5.70 -15.16 19.90
C GLU A 117 4.31 -15.27 19.25
N PHE A 118 3.82 -14.21 18.61
CA PHE A 118 2.53 -14.23 17.92
C PHE A 118 2.53 -15.25 16.76
N CYS A 119 3.59 -15.26 15.95
CA CYS A 119 3.75 -16.24 14.87
C CYS A 119 3.70 -17.69 15.39
N SER A 120 4.44 -18.00 16.46
CA SER A 120 4.40 -19.33 17.08
C SER A 120 2.99 -19.67 17.57
N ARG A 121 2.34 -18.77 18.30
CA ARG A 121 0.96 -18.97 18.80
C ARG A 121 -0.06 -19.20 17.69
N SER A 122 0.08 -18.52 16.55
CA SER A 122 -0.80 -18.71 15.39
C SER A 122 -0.60 -20.09 14.75
N LEU A 123 0.61 -20.64 14.83
CA LEU A 123 0.96 -21.94 14.23
C LEU A 123 0.75 -23.13 15.18
N ASP A 124 0.83 -22.94 16.49
CA ASP A 124 0.68 -24.01 17.49
C ASP A 124 -0.59 -24.88 17.29
N PRO A 125 -1.78 -24.32 17.01
CA PRO A 125 -2.99 -25.13 16.77
C PRO A 125 -2.95 -25.97 15.49
N LEU A 126 -2.05 -25.63 14.56
CA LEU A 126 -1.92 -26.30 13.26
C LEU A 126 -0.89 -27.44 13.30
N VAL A 127 -0.17 -27.60 14.41
CA VAL A 127 0.80 -28.68 14.57
C VAL A 127 0.10 -30.04 14.56
N GLY A 128 0.54 -30.93 13.67
CA GLY A 128 0.01 -32.28 13.54
C GLY A 128 -1.25 -32.43 12.67
N THR A 129 -1.80 -31.33 12.13
CA THR A 129 -2.95 -31.40 11.21
C THR A 129 -2.58 -31.92 9.81
N GLY A 130 -1.30 -31.86 9.45
CA GLY A 130 -0.76 -32.27 8.15
C GLY A 130 -1.03 -31.29 7.00
N ARG A 131 -1.86 -30.26 7.21
CA ARG A 131 -2.17 -29.20 6.23
C ARG A 131 -2.73 -27.96 6.95
N PHE A 132 -2.43 -26.78 6.42
CA PHE A 132 -3.04 -25.52 6.81
C PHE A 132 -3.14 -24.57 5.61
N ASP A 133 -3.94 -23.51 5.72
CA ASP A 133 -4.05 -22.43 4.74
C ASP A 133 -3.15 -21.27 5.17
N PHE A 134 -2.01 -21.09 4.49
CA PHE A 134 -1.05 -20.05 4.85
C PHE A 134 -1.66 -18.65 4.87
N VAL A 135 -2.58 -18.35 3.95
CA VAL A 135 -3.18 -17.00 3.85
C VAL A 135 -4.15 -16.78 5.00
N ALA A 136 -5.09 -17.71 5.19
CA ALA A 136 -6.13 -17.58 6.21
C ALA A 136 -5.57 -17.69 7.64
N ASP A 137 -4.66 -18.63 7.86
CA ASP A 137 -4.19 -18.97 9.21
C ASP A 137 -3.01 -18.11 9.68
N LEU A 138 -2.28 -17.45 8.76
CA LEU A 138 -1.09 -16.66 9.11
C LEU A 138 -0.98 -15.34 8.34
N GLY A 139 -0.94 -15.41 7.01
CA GLY A 139 -0.59 -14.28 6.13
C GLY A 139 -1.51 -13.08 6.26
N ALA A 140 -2.81 -13.30 6.43
CA ALA A 140 -3.79 -12.23 6.63
C ALA A 140 -3.74 -11.60 8.03
N GLN A 141 -3.19 -12.30 9.03
CA GLN A 141 -3.16 -11.83 10.42
C GLN A 141 -1.88 -11.07 10.75
N MET A 142 -0.72 -11.58 10.31
CA MET A 142 0.60 -11.07 10.70
C MET A 142 0.81 -9.57 10.43
N PRO A 143 0.53 -9.03 9.22
CA PRO A 143 0.82 -7.61 8.94
C PRO A 143 0.02 -6.67 9.82
N MET A 144 -1.25 -7.01 10.07
CA MET A 144 -2.17 -6.18 10.83
C MET A 144 -1.84 -6.19 12.32
N ARG A 145 -1.41 -7.35 12.82
CA ARG A 145 -0.88 -7.48 14.18
C ARG A 145 0.38 -6.64 14.38
N VAL A 146 1.33 -6.74 13.45
CA VAL A 146 2.63 -6.04 13.55
C VAL A 146 2.44 -4.52 13.54
N ILE A 147 1.60 -3.99 12.63
CA ILE A 147 1.33 -2.54 12.61
C ILE A 147 0.55 -2.09 13.85
N GLY A 148 -0.38 -2.91 14.35
CA GLY A 148 -1.09 -2.66 15.61
C GLY A 148 -0.13 -2.55 16.81
N MET A 149 0.82 -3.48 16.93
CA MET A 149 1.87 -3.45 17.96
C MET A 149 2.76 -2.19 17.84
N LEU A 150 3.06 -1.76 16.61
CA LEU A 150 3.89 -0.58 16.37
C LEU A 150 3.15 0.72 16.72
N LEU A 151 1.87 0.83 16.35
CA LEU A 151 1.04 2.00 16.62
C LEU A 151 0.57 2.06 18.08
N GLY A 152 0.59 0.92 18.78
CA GLY A 152 0.13 0.77 20.16
C GLY A 152 -1.37 0.53 20.28
N VAL A 153 -2.01 0.02 19.22
CA VAL A 153 -3.45 -0.27 19.20
C VAL A 153 -3.70 -1.47 20.14
N PRO A 154 -4.66 -1.38 21.09
CA PRO A 154 -5.03 -2.50 21.95
C PRO A 154 -5.35 -3.77 21.13
N GLU A 155 -5.01 -4.94 21.65
CA GLU A 155 -5.13 -6.21 20.92
C GLU A 155 -6.57 -6.50 20.51
N GLU A 156 -7.52 -6.18 21.39
CA GLU A 156 -8.95 -6.32 21.21
C GLU A 156 -9.51 -5.50 20.02
N ASP A 157 -8.86 -4.39 19.66
CA ASP A 157 -9.31 -3.48 18.61
C ASP A 157 -8.66 -3.76 17.25
N GLN A 158 -7.61 -4.58 17.21
CA GLN A 158 -6.81 -4.79 15.99
C GLN A 158 -7.56 -5.56 14.89
N GLU A 159 -8.44 -6.51 15.25
CA GLU A 159 -9.26 -7.22 14.27
C GLU A 159 -10.28 -6.27 13.62
N ALA A 160 -10.95 -5.45 14.42
CA ALA A 160 -11.87 -4.44 13.91
C ALA A 160 -11.14 -3.41 13.01
N ALA A 161 -9.93 -3.00 13.39
CA ALA A 161 -9.08 -2.13 12.57
C ALA A 161 -8.74 -2.75 11.21
N ARG A 162 -8.38 -4.04 11.20
CA ARG A 162 -8.11 -4.80 9.97
C ARG A 162 -9.34 -4.84 9.09
N ASP A 163 -10.48 -5.23 9.65
CA ASP A 163 -11.70 -5.43 8.87
C ASP A 163 -12.21 -4.12 8.29
N PHE A 164 -12.10 -3.03 9.05
CA PHE A 164 -12.34 -1.67 8.55
C PHE A 164 -11.40 -1.30 7.39
N ALA A 165 -10.09 -1.49 7.56
CA ALA A 165 -9.11 -1.19 6.50
C ALA A 165 -9.34 -2.01 5.23
N ASN A 166 -9.64 -3.30 5.38
CA ASN A 166 -9.98 -4.18 4.26
C ASN A 166 -11.25 -3.73 3.55
N ALA A 167 -12.29 -3.30 4.29
CA ALA A 167 -13.53 -2.83 3.69
C ALA A 167 -13.33 -1.59 2.81
N GLN A 168 -12.40 -0.70 3.17
CA GLN A 168 -12.06 0.51 2.41
C GLN A 168 -11.30 0.22 1.10
N LEU A 169 -10.52 -0.86 1.06
CA LEU A 169 -9.63 -1.19 -0.07
C LEU A 169 -10.15 -2.33 -0.96
N ARG A 170 -11.35 -2.86 -0.67
CA ARG A 170 -11.94 -3.96 -1.44
C ARG A 170 -12.23 -3.55 -2.88
N THR A 171 -11.62 -4.26 -3.81
CA THR A 171 -11.91 -4.20 -5.25
C THR A 171 -12.60 -5.48 -5.70
N GLU A 172 -13.34 -5.40 -6.81
CA GLU A 172 -13.87 -6.58 -7.50
C GLU A 172 -12.82 -7.03 -8.53
N ALA A 173 -12.52 -8.34 -8.58
CA ALA A 173 -11.57 -8.87 -9.55
C ALA A 173 -12.00 -8.49 -10.98
N GLY A 174 -11.04 -8.03 -11.80
CA GLY A 174 -11.34 -7.60 -13.16
C GLY A 174 -11.86 -6.18 -13.29
N LYS A 175 -12.02 -5.43 -12.20
CA LYS A 175 -12.67 -4.12 -12.22
C LYS A 175 -11.83 -3.02 -11.57
N PRO A 176 -11.97 -1.78 -12.07
CA PRO A 176 -11.39 -0.61 -11.42
C PRO A 176 -11.92 -0.43 -10.01
N MET A 177 -11.11 0.22 -9.17
CA MET A 177 -11.56 0.67 -7.86
C MET A 177 -12.73 1.65 -8.03
N LYS A 178 -13.79 1.47 -7.23
CA LYS A 178 -14.86 2.49 -7.17
C LYS A 178 -14.31 3.68 -6.39
N ALA A 179 -13.96 4.75 -7.11
CA ALA A 179 -13.58 6.01 -6.48
C ALA A 179 -14.78 6.53 -5.68
N SER A 180 -14.72 6.43 -4.35
CA SER A 180 -15.73 6.99 -3.47
C SER A 180 -15.49 8.50 -3.30
N THR A 181 -16.53 9.31 -3.48
CA THR A 181 -16.51 10.74 -3.16
C THR A 181 -16.53 11.00 -1.65
N ASP A 182 -16.83 9.99 -0.83
CA ASP A 182 -16.94 10.11 0.62
C ASP A 182 -15.57 10.08 1.34
N GLY A 183 -14.47 10.16 0.58
CA GLY A 183 -13.10 10.16 1.08
C GLY A 183 -12.46 8.77 1.05
N MET A 184 -11.14 8.75 0.86
CA MET A 184 -10.36 7.53 0.64
C MET A 184 -10.12 6.71 1.92
N VAL A 185 -10.29 7.34 3.09
CA VAL A 185 -10.22 6.72 4.42
C VAL A 185 -11.07 7.59 5.35
N SER A 186 -12.20 7.08 5.85
CA SER A 186 -12.87 7.75 6.97
C SER A 186 -11.91 7.66 8.18
N GLY A 187 -11.49 8.82 8.69
CA GLY A 187 -10.62 8.91 9.86
C GLY A 187 -11.32 8.43 11.14
N ASP A 188 -12.62 8.14 11.09
CA ASP A 188 -13.49 7.92 12.25
C ASP A 188 -13.01 6.76 13.13
N PHE A 189 -12.48 5.69 12.52
CA PHE A 189 -11.89 4.58 13.27
C PHE A 189 -10.70 5.05 14.11
N PHE A 190 -9.81 5.85 13.51
CA PHE A 190 -8.61 6.34 14.17
C PHE A 190 -8.85 7.59 15.02
N ALA A 191 -9.93 8.35 14.80
CA ALA A 191 -10.27 9.53 15.59
C ALA A 191 -10.44 9.17 17.07
N ARG A 192 -11.19 8.09 17.35
CA ARG A 192 -11.35 7.56 18.71
C ARG A 192 -10.01 7.14 19.33
N TYR A 193 -9.10 6.62 18.51
CA TYR A 193 -7.77 6.23 18.95
C TYR A 193 -6.83 7.42 19.19
N ILE A 194 -6.95 8.50 18.41
CA ILE A 194 -6.22 9.75 18.61
C ILE A 194 -6.59 10.35 19.96
N ASP A 195 -7.89 10.43 20.26
CA ASP A 195 -8.39 10.93 21.56
C ASP A 195 -7.88 10.05 22.71
N TRP A 196 -8.00 8.72 22.57
CA TRP A 196 -7.47 7.79 23.56
C TRP A 196 -5.96 7.93 23.77
N ARG A 197 -5.18 8.12 22.70
CA ARG A 197 -3.72 8.32 22.76
C ARG A 197 -3.32 9.65 23.39
N ALA A 198 -4.13 10.69 23.24
CA ALA A 198 -3.89 11.96 23.92
C ALA A 198 -4.00 11.78 25.45
N GLU A 199 -4.91 10.93 25.91
CA GLU A 199 -5.11 10.59 27.32
C GLU A 199 -4.15 9.49 27.82
N HIS A 200 -3.66 8.62 26.93
CA HIS A 200 -2.76 7.49 27.24
C HIS A 200 -1.47 7.54 26.40
N PRO A 201 -0.63 8.57 26.61
CA PRO A 201 0.62 8.68 25.86
C PRO A 201 1.53 7.47 26.17
N PRO A 202 2.25 6.94 25.17
CA PRO A 202 3.17 5.85 25.41
C PRO A 202 4.23 6.29 26.42
N THR A 203 4.52 5.44 27.40
CA THR A 203 5.59 5.67 28.37
C THR A 203 6.90 5.82 27.63
N THR A 204 7.47 7.02 27.65
CA THR A 204 8.84 7.28 27.20
C THR A 204 9.78 6.44 28.05
N SER A 205 10.35 5.40 27.47
CA SER A 205 11.49 4.63 27.99
C SER A 205 12.70 4.82 27.08
#